data_AF-A0A8S0Z3G9-F1
#
_entry.id   AF-A0A8S0Z3G9-F1
#
_cell.length_a   1.000
_cell.length_b   1.000
_cell.length_c   1.000
_cell.angle_alpha   90.00
_cell.angle_beta   90.00
_cell.angle_gamma   90.00
#
_symmetry.space_group_name_H-M   'P 1'
#
loop_
_entity.id
_entity.type
_entity.pdbx_description
1 polymer ?
#
loop_
_entity_poly.entity_id
_entity_poly.type
_entity_poly.pdbx_seq_one_letter_code
_entity_poly.pdbx_strand_id
1 'polypeptide(L)'
;MGNEGMSKEMLQLFQLMKMELEKQTTTITQNVTDTLMRTIDDKIQPLLEENKHLKSEVQTLNRKVKYLEEMNKKNNIILHGVKETENNYAELFNIITDILQKMNVKIERYEINKYYRLGKKQDESKIRPILISFTSYQRKAEIMKNIAKMPPKIFLTEDFSKEKLELRKYRQQQLKE
;
A
#
# COMPACT_ATOMS: atom_id res chain seq x y z
N MET A 1 71.71 12.44 50.70
CA MET A 1 71.92 13.90 50.62
C MET A 1 72.29 14.22 49.18
N GLY A 2 71.68 15.13 48.43
CA GLY A 2 70.53 15.98 48.69
C GLY A 2 69.56 15.92 47.52
N ASN A 3 68.28 15.98 47.87
CA ASN A 3 67.21 16.37 46.97
C ASN A 3 67.36 17.90 46.80
N GLU A 4 68.28 18.34 45.94
CA GLU A 4 68.39 19.75 45.59
C GLU A 4 67.29 20.04 44.58
N GLY A 5 66.22 20.65 45.12
CA GLY A 5 64.99 20.95 44.43
C GLY A 5 65.23 21.67 43.12
N MET A 6 64.42 21.29 42.12
CA MET A 6 64.28 22.05 40.89
C MET A 6 64.20 23.54 41.21
N SER A 7 64.95 24.36 40.47
CA SER A 7 64.91 25.80 40.65
C SER A 7 63.47 26.28 40.54
N LYS A 8 63.09 27.25 41.36
CA LYS A 8 61.74 27.83 41.39
C LYS A 8 61.30 28.28 39.99
N GLU A 9 62.24 28.74 39.18
CA GLU A 9 62.05 29.17 37.80
C GLU A 9 61.72 27.98 36.88
N MET A 10 62.40 26.83 37.07
CA MET A 10 62.12 25.60 36.31
C MET A 10 60.72 25.04 36.64
N LEU A 11 60.31 25.08 37.92
CA LEU A 11 58.94 24.70 38.32
C LEU A 11 57.89 25.63 37.71
N GLN A 12 58.14 26.95 37.70
CA GLN A 12 57.26 27.92 37.05
C GLN A 12 57.17 27.66 35.54
N LEU A 13 58.28 27.35 34.88
CA LEU A 13 58.30 27.01 33.46
C LEU A 13 57.47 25.76 33.15
N PHE A 14 57.62 24.67 33.93
CA PHE A 14 56.79 23.48 33.76
C PHE A 14 55.30 23.75 33.96
N GLN A 15 54.95 24.59 34.93
CA GLN A 15 53.57 24.96 35.18
C GLN A 15 52.97 25.75 34.01
N LEU A 16 53.72 26.69 33.44
CA LEU A 16 53.31 27.45 32.25
C LEU A 16 53.18 26.56 31.02
N MET A 17 54.14 25.65 30.78
CA MET A 17 54.05 24.68 29.68
C MET A 17 52.84 23.77 29.84
N LYS A 18 52.54 23.30 31.06
CA LYS A 18 51.36 22.47 31.33
C LYS A 18 50.07 23.22 31.02
N MET A 19 49.95 24.48 31.47
CA MET A 19 48.79 25.31 31.17
C MET A 19 48.62 25.57 29.66
N GLU A 20 49.71 25.81 28.94
CA GLU A 20 49.68 26.03 27.50
C GLU A 20 49.31 24.74 26.73
N LEU A 21 49.84 23.58 27.14
CA LEU A 21 49.47 22.28 26.57
C LEU A 21 48.00 21.93 26.81
N GLU A 22 47.47 22.19 28.02
CA GLU A 22 46.06 22.00 28.34
C GLU A 22 45.19 22.90 27.47
N LYS A 23 45.57 24.18 27.31
CA LYS A 23 44.87 25.15 26.45
C LYS A 23 44.91 24.77 24.98
N GLN A 24 46.04 24.26 24.48
CA GLN A 24 46.14 23.77 23.10
C GLN A 24 45.27 22.52 22.91
N THR A 25 45.29 21.60 23.86
CA THR A 25 44.47 20.37 23.82
C THR A 25 42.99 20.70 23.78
N THR A 26 42.50 21.64 24.60
CA THR A 26 41.10 22.06 24.59
C THR A 26 40.73 22.74 23.27
N THR A 27 41.57 23.64 22.77
CA THR A 27 41.35 24.34 21.50
C THR A 27 41.29 23.38 20.31
N ILE A 28 42.22 22.42 20.24
CA ILE A 28 42.22 21.40 19.18
C ILE A 28 40.97 20.54 19.28
N THR A 29 40.61 20.09 20.48
CA THR A 29 39.43 19.25 20.69
C THR A 29 38.16 19.99 20.24
N GLN A 30 38.00 21.25 20.62
CA GLN A 30 36.86 22.10 20.22
C GLN A 30 36.79 22.30 18.70
N ASN A 31 37.92 22.65 18.07
CA ASN A 31 37.95 22.84 16.62
C ASN A 31 37.60 21.56 15.86
N VAL A 32 38.11 20.41 16.32
CA VAL A 32 37.80 19.11 15.72
C VAL A 32 36.32 18.76 15.93
N THR A 33 35.78 18.94 17.13
CA THR A 33 34.35 18.67 17.39
C THR A 33 33.44 19.56 16.56
N ASP A 34 33.74 20.85 16.44
CA ASP A 34 32.94 21.80 15.66
C ASP A 34 32.98 21.48 14.16
N THR A 35 34.16 21.11 13.65
CA THR A 35 34.33 20.71 12.26
C THR A 35 33.57 19.42 11.95
N LEU A 36 33.65 18.43 12.85
CA LEU A 36 32.90 17.19 12.72
C LEU A 36 31.39 17.41 12.79
N MET A 37 30.91 18.22 13.74
CA MET A 37 29.49 18.57 13.84
C MET A 37 28.97 19.22 12.57
N ARG A 38 29.68 20.22 12.02
CA ARG A 38 29.31 20.85 10.75
C ARG A 38 29.27 19.84 9.60
N THR A 39 30.31 19.01 9.48
CA THR A 39 30.37 17.99 8.41
C THR A 39 29.24 16.97 8.52
N ILE A 40 28.83 16.62 9.74
CA ILE A 40 27.71 15.73 10.01
C ILE A 40 26.40 16.42 9.63
N ASP A 41 26.18 17.67 10.06
CA ASP A 41 24.99 18.43 9.73
C ASP A 41 24.84 18.63 8.20
N ASP A 42 25.92 19.01 7.52
CA ASP A 42 25.96 19.20 6.07
C ASP A 42 25.58 17.92 5.31
N LYS A 43 25.82 16.74 5.89
CA LYS A 43 25.45 15.45 5.29
C LYS A 43 24.07 14.95 5.74
N ILE A 44 23.65 15.23 6.97
CA ILE A 44 22.38 14.75 7.52
C ILE A 44 21.20 15.56 6.97
N GLN A 45 21.32 16.88 6.86
CA GLN A 45 20.25 17.74 6.34
C GLN A 45 19.74 17.31 4.96
N PRO A 46 20.59 17.13 3.92
CA PRO A 46 20.11 16.70 2.61
C PRO A 46 19.48 15.31 2.64
N LEU A 47 19.99 14.40 3.47
CA LEU A 47 19.39 13.06 3.65
C LEU A 47 18.00 13.13 4.28
N LEU A 48 17.79 14.04 5.24
CA LEU A 48 16.47 14.26 5.85
C LEU A 48 15.47 14.85 4.85
N GLU A 49 15.92 15.82 4.05
CA GLU A 49 15.12 16.43 2.99
C GLU A 49 14.74 15.39 1.92
N GLU A 50 15.71 14.61 1.45
CA GLU A 50 15.49 13.52 0.50
C GLU A 50 14.52 12.48 1.08
N ASN A 51 14.70 12.09 2.35
CA ASN A 51 13.80 11.15 3.01
C ASN A 51 12.36 11.67 3.08
N LYS A 52 12.19 12.97 3.34
CA LYS A 52 10.87 13.62 3.34
C LYS A 52 10.26 13.65 1.95
N HIS A 53 11.06 13.95 0.92
CA HIS A 53 10.63 13.92 -0.48
C HIS A 53 10.19 12.52 -0.88
N LEU A 54 11.03 11.50 -0.64
CA LEU A 54 10.73 10.10 -0.93
C LEU A 54 9.45 9.63 -0.23
N LYS A 55 9.26 9.96 1.05
CA LYS A 55 8.02 9.66 1.76
C LYS A 55 6.79 10.28 1.10
N SER A 56 6.89 11.52 0.64
CA SER A 56 5.79 12.20 -0.08
C SER A 56 5.50 11.55 -1.43
N GLU A 57 6.54 11.17 -2.16
CA GLU A 57 6.41 10.50 -3.45
C GLU A 57 5.78 9.12 -3.29
N VAL A 58 6.23 8.33 -2.32
CA VAL A 58 5.63 7.03 -1.98
C VAL A 58 4.14 7.18 -1.65
N GLN A 59 3.77 8.18 -0.85
CA GLN A 59 2.35 8.44 -0.56
C GLN A 59 1.55 8.80 -1.83
N THR A 60 2.13 9.60 -2.72
CA THR A 60 1.50 9.99 -3.99
C THR A 60 1.33 8.79 -4.91
N LEU A 61 2.36 7.95 -5.02
CA LEU A 61 2.32 6.72 -5.81
C LEU A 61 1.28 5.74 -5.26
N ASN A 62 1.23 5.53 -3.94
CA ASN A 62 0.22 4.67 -3.33
C ASN A 62 -1.22 5.17 -3.62
N ARG A 63 -1.46 6.48 -3.58
CA ARG A 63 -2.76 7.06 -3.96
C ARG A 63 -3.09 6.79 -5.44
N LYS A 64 -2.11 6.94 -6.34
CA LYS A 64 -2.29 6.66 -7.77
C LYS A 64 -2.57 5.18 -8.03
N VAL A 65 -1.81 4.27 -7.42
CA VAL A 65 -2.02 2.82 -7.51
C VAL A 65 -3.43 2.45 -7.06
N LYS A 66 -3.84 2.93 -5.88
CA LYS A 66 -5.20 2.72 -5.37
C LYS A 66 -6.27 3.22 -6.33
N TYR A 67 -6.11 4.43 -6.87
CA TYR A 67 -7.03 4.98 -7.86
C TYR A 67 -7.14 4.10 -9.11
N LEU A 68 -6.00 3.63 -9.65
CA LEU A 68 -5.96 2.76 -10.83
C LEU A 68 -6.62 1.41 -10.56
N GLU A 69 -6.36 0.78 -9.41
CA GLU A 69 -7.01 -0.45 -9.01
C GLU A 69 -8.54 -0.28 -8.90
N GLU A 70 -8.99 0.82 -8.29
CA GLU A 70 -10.41 1.13 -8.18
C GLU A 70 -11.06 1.39 -9.54
N MET A 71 -10.39 2.07 -10.45
CA MET A 71 -10.88 2.27 -11.82
C MET A 71 -10.98 0.96 -12.59
N ASN A 72 -9.98 0.08 -12.47
CA ASN A 72 -9.98 -1.22 -13.13
C ASN A 72 -11.08 -2.15 -12.57
N LYS A 73 -11.40 -2.03 -11.29
CA LYS A 73 -12.47 -2.79 -10.62
C LYS A 73 -13.85 -2.14 -10.72
N LYS A 74 -13.94 -0.88 -11.13
CA LYS A 74 -15.17 -0.09 -11.12
C LYS A 74 -16.32 -0.76 -11.86
N ASN A 75 -16.03 -1.36 -13.01
CA ASN A 75 -17.00 -2.03 -13.86
C ASN A 75 -17.08 -3.55 -13.62
N ASN A 76 -16.42 -4.05 -12.59
CA ASN A 76 -16.39 -5.47 -12.29
C ASN A 76 -17.51 -5.86 -11.33
N ILE A 77 -18.04 -7.05 -11.57
CA ILE A 77 -18.99 -7.76 -10.75
C ILE A 77 -18.47 -9.19 -10.53
N ILE A 78 -18.76 -9.75 -9.36
CA ILE A 78 -18.46 -11.13 -9.01
C ILE A 78 -19.77 -11.87 -8.79
N LEU A 79 -19.93 -12.98 -9.50
CA LEU A 79 -21.07 -13.87 -9.45
C LEU A 79 -20.69 -15.15 -8.71
N HIS A 80 -21.47 -15.52 -7.70
CA HIS A 80 -21.21 -16.64 -6.81
C HIS A 80 -22.33 -17.68 -6.88
N GLY A 81 -22.01 -18.94 -6.59
CA GLY A 81 -23.00 -20.02 -6.51
C GLY A 81 -23.38 -20.65 -7.86
N VAL A 82 -22.64 -20.34 -8.93
CA VAL A 82 -22.87 -20.91 -10.27
C VAL A 82 -22.07 -22.19 -10.43
N LYS A 83 -22.72 -23.35 -10.58
CA LYS A 83 -22.04 -24.64 -10.78
C LYS A 83 -21.03 -24.56 -11.94
N GLU A 84 -19.90 -25.24 -11.81
CA GLU A 84 -18.86 -25.32 -12.85
C GLU A 84 -19.20 -26.43 -13.85
N THR A 85 -20.09 -26.12 -14.79
CA THR A 85 -20.51 -27.03 -15.87
C THR A 85 -19.91 -26.66 -17.22
N GLU A 86 -19.22 -25.53 -17.31
CA GLU A 86 -18.58 -25.06 -18.52
C GLU A 86 -17.29 -25.84 -18.86
N ASN A 87 -17.15 -26.21 -20.14
CA ASN A 87 -15.93 -26.80 -20.69
C ASN A 87 -15.15 -25.79 -21.54
N ASN A 88 -15.83 -24.76 -22.06
CA ASN A 88 -15.23 -23.76 -22.93
C ASN A 88 -15.68 -22.33 -22.60
N TYR A 89 -15.01 -21.36 -23.21
CA TYR A 89 -15.24 -19.94 -22.99
C TYR A 89 -16.62 -19.46 -23.46
N ALA A 90 -17.20 -20.11 -24.48
CA ALA A 90 -18.51 -19.76 -25.03
C ALA A 90 -19.66 -20.25 -24.14
N GLU A 91 -19.53 -21.45 -23.55
CA GLU A 91 -20.48 -21.98 -22.58
C GLU A 91 -20.53 -21.11 -21.32
N LEU A 92 -19.38 -20.63 -20.84
CA LEU A 92 -19.35 -19.69 -19.72
C LEU A 92 -20.11 -18.39 -20.04
N PHE A 93 -19.97 -17.87 -21.27
CA PHE A 93 -20.75 -16.71 -21.71
C PHE A 93 -22.25 -16.99 -21.68
N ASN A 94 -22.68 -18.13 -22.22
CA ASN A 94 -24.08 -18.51 -22.27
C ASN A 94 -24.67 -18.64 -20.86
N ILE A 95 -23.94 -19.25 -19.93
CA ILE A 95 -24.33 -19.33 -18.51
C ILE A 95 -24.50 -17.93 -17.91
N ILE A 96 -23.58 -17.01 -18.18
CA ILE A 96 -23.65 -15.63 -17.70
C ILE A 96 -24.88 -14.92 -18.27
N THR A 97 -25.11 -15.00 -19.59
CA THR A 97 -26.26 -14.36 -20.24
C THR A 97 -27.58 -14.94 -19.75
N ASP A 98 -27.68 -16.25 -19.55
CA ASP A 98 -28.89 -16.91 -19.04
C ASP A 98 -29.23 -16.44 -17.62
N ILE A 99 -28.22 -16.28 -16.76
CA ILE A 99 -28.41 -15.80 -15.39
C ILE A 99 -28.87 -14.34 -15.40
N LEU A 100 -28.27 -13.49 -16.23
CA LEU A 100 -28.60 -12.07 -16.30
C LEU A 100 -29.96 -11.84 -16.98
N GLN A 101 -30.33 -12.68 -17.95
CA GLN A 101 -31.65 -12.66 -18.58
C GLN A 101 -32.76 -13.01 -17.59
N LYS A 102 -32.52 -13.89 -16.61
CA LYS A 102 -33.47 -14.16 -15.51
C LYS A 102 -33.73 -12.93 -14.63
N MET A 103 -32.79 -11.98 -14.58
CA MET A 103 -32.97 -10.68 -13.93
C MET A 103 -33.68 -9.64 -14.82
N ASN A 104 -34.14 -10.07 -16.01
CA ASN A 104 -34.67 -9.22 -17.07
C ASN A 104 -33.64 -8.23 -17.64
N VAL A 105 -32.35 -8.57 -17.57
CA VAL A 105 -31.26 -7.79 -18.17
C VAL A 105 -30.71 -8.58 -19.36
N LYS A 106 -31.05 -8.14 -20.57
CA LYS A 106 -30.46 -8.69 -21.81
C LYS A 106 -29.08 -8.08 -22.00
N ILE A 107 -28.06 -8.90 -22.19
CA ILE A 107 -26.67 -8.43 -22.39
C ILE A 107 -26.15 -8.93 -23.73
N GLU A 108 -25.53 -8.02 -24.46
CA GLU A 108 -24.86 -8.30 -25.73
C GLU A 108 -23.36 -8.53 -25.53
N ARG A 109 -22.72 -9.24 -26.48
CA ARG A 109 -21.30 -9.62 -26.37
C ARG A 109 -20.36 -8.44 -26.20
N TYR A 110 -20.61 -7.31 -26.87
CA TYR A 110 -19.75 -6.13 -26.81
C TYR A 110 -19.83 -5.37 -25.48
N GLU A 111 -20.82 -5.67 -24.65
CA GLU A 111 -20.99 -5.01 -23.35
C GLU A 111 -20.14 -5.62 -22.25
N ILE A 112 -19.61 -6.82 -22.50
CA ILE A 112 -18.69 -7.52 -21.61
C ILE A 112 -17.29 -7.41 -22.19
N ASN A 113 -16.39 -6.84 -21.40
CA ASN A 113 -14.98 -6.71 -21.74
C ASN A 113 -14.22 -8.00 -21.44
N LYS A 114 -14.41 -8.55 -20.23
CA LYS A 114 -13.71 -9.76 -19.76
C LYS A 114 -14.60 -10.57 -18.84
N TYR A 115 -14.47 -11.88 -18.88
CA TYR A 115 -15.13 -12.76 -17.91
C TYR A 115 -14.32 -14.04 -17.72
N TYR A 116 -14.23 -14.52 -16.48
CA TYR A 116 -13.50 -15.74 -16.13
C TYR A 116 -13.80 -16.20 -14.69
N ARG A 117 -13.53 -17.47 -14.37
CA ARG A 117 -13.59 -18.00 -13.00
C ARG A 117 -12.39 -17.54 -12.18
N LEU A 118 -12.63 -17.10 -10.95
CA LEU A 118 -11.60 -16.67 -10.01
C LEU A 118 -10.98 -17.87 -9.29
N GLY A 119 -9.66 -17.93 -9.26
CA GLY A 119 -8.89 -18.93 -8.51
C GLY A 119 -8.60 -20.22 -9.28
N LYS A 120 -7.75 -21.06 -8.69
CA LYS A 120 -7.36 -22.36 -9.25
C LYS A 120 -8.44 -23.41 -8.96
N LYS A 121 -8.67 -24.32 -9.91
CA LYS A 121 -9.53 -25.48 -9.70
C LYS A 121 -8.78 -26.43 -8.74
N GLN A 122 -9.27 -26.57 -7.51
CA GLN A 122 -8.64 -27.41 -6.48
C GLN A 122 -9.54 -28.58 -6.12
N ASP A 123 -10.79 -28.32 -5.71
CA ASP A 123 -11.74 -29.33 -5.25
C ASP A 123 -13.10 -29.18 -5.95
N GLU A 124 -13.76 -30.31 -6.28
CA GLU A 124 -15.13 -30.30 -6.84
C GLU A 124 -16.18 -29.72 -5.88
N SER A 125 -15.87 -29.67 -4.58
CA SER A 125 -16.77 -29.18 -3.53
C SER A 125 -16.90 -27.64 -3.50
N LYS A 126 -15.86 -26.91 -3.93
CA LYS A 126 -15.85 -25.44 -3.87
C LYS A 126 -16.09 -24.83 -5.24
N ILE A 127 -17.28 -24.27 -5.42
CA ILE A 127 -17.66 -23.55 -6.63
C ILE A 127 -16.89 -22.23 -6.72
N ARG A 128 -16.07 -22.04 -7.77
CA ARG A 128 -15.35 -20.77 -7.98
C ARG A 128 -16.28 -19.66 -8.45
N PRO A 129 -16.13 -18.43 -7.93
CA PRO A 129 -16.91 -17.31 -8.42
C PRO A 129 -16.46 -16.88 -9.82
N ILE A 130 -17.37 -16.27 -10.57
CA ILE A 130 -17.10 -15.71 -11.90
C ILE A 130 -16.90 -14.21 -11.75
N LEU A 131 -15.78 -13.69 -12.24
CA LEU A 131 -15.60 -12.26 -12.44
C LEU A 131 -16.11 -11.88 -13.83
N ILE A 132 -16.89 -10.80 -13.89
CA ILE A 132 -17.40 -10.21 -15.12
C ILE A 132 -17.03 -8.73 -15.11
N SER A 133 -16.31 -8.29 -16.13
CA SER A 133 -15.92 -6.90 -16.35
C SER A 133 -16.73 -6.35 -17.51
N PHE A 134 -17.52 -5.30 -17.23
CA PHE A 134 -18.34 -4.65 -18.24
C PHE A 134 -17.60 -3.49 -18.92
N THR A 135 -17.99 -3.19 -20.15
CA THR A 135 -17.46 -2.05 -20.92
C THR A 135 -17.89 -0.71 -20.29
N SER A 136 -19.11 -0.65 -19.72
CA SER A 136 -19.68 0.56 -19.11
C SER A 136 -20.11 0.34 -17.66
N TYR A 137 -19.85 1.34 -16.82
CA TYR A 137 -20.36 1.39 -15.45
C TYR A 137 -21.89 1.43 -15.39
N GLN A 138 -22.54 2.06 -16.36
CA GLN A 138 -24.01 2.16 -16.41
C GLN A 138 -24.63 0.77 -16.46
N ARG A 139 -24.02 -0.13 -17.24
CA ARG A 139 -24.49 -1.51 -17.37
C ARG A 139 -24.34 -2.29 -16.07
N LYS A 140 -23.18 -2.16 -15.41
CA LYS A 140 -23.01 -2.67 -14.04
C LYS A 140 -24.09 -2.12 -13.10
N ALA A 141 -24.34 -0.81 -13.10
CA ALA A 141 -25.30 -0.18 -12.19
C ALA A 141 -26.73 -0.69 -12.40
N GLU A 142 -27.14 -0.91 -13.65
CA GLU A 142 -28.44 -1.50 -14.00
C GLU A 142 -28.59 -2.93 -13.44
N ILE A 143 -27.55 -3.76 -13.60
CA ILE A 143 -27.53 -5.13 -13.06
C ILE A 143 -27.62 -5.10 -11.52
N MET A 144 -26.82 -4.24 -10.88
CA MET A 144 -26.79 -4.10 -9.43
C MET A 144 -28.16 -3.66 -8.86
N LYS A 145 -28.91 -2.83 -9.58
CA LYS A 145 -30.27 -2.41 -9.16
C LYS A 145 -31.28 -3.57 -9.16
N ASN A 146 -31.11 -4.53 -10.08
CA ASN A 146 -32.02 -5.67 -10.22
C ASN A 146 -31.62 -6.88 -9.37
N ILE A 147 -30.63 -6.78 -8.48
CA ILE A 147 -30.13 -7.89 -7.64
C ILE A 147 -31.24 -8.63 -6.90
N ALA A 148 -32.29 -7.95 -6.45
CA ALA A 148 -33.40 -8.56 -5.73
C ALA A 148 -34.16 -9.64 -6.55
N LYS A 149 -34.05 -9.61 -7.88
CA LYS A 149 -34.68 -10.57 -8.79
C LYS A 149 -33.80 -11.80 -9.07
N MET A 150 -32.66 -11.93 -8.39
CA MET A 150 -31.73 -13.03 -8.62
C MET A 150 -32.32 -14.39 -8.23
N PRO A 151 -31.97 -15.46 -8.96
CA PRO A 151 -32.34 -16.82 -8.58
C PRO A 151 -31.84 -17.18 -7.18
N PRO A 152 -32.59 -18.01 -6.43
CA PRO A 152 -32.13 -18.48 -5.12
C PRO A 152 -30.81 -19.26 -5.26
N LYS A 153 -29.92 -19.11 -4.27
CA LYS A 153 -28.56 -19.69 -4.20
C LYS A 153 -27.48 -19.04 -5.07
N ILE A 154 -27.83 -18.12 -5.98
CA ILE A 154 -26.86 -17.33 -6.74
C ILE A 154 -26.86 -15.91 -6.19
N PHE A 155 -25.67 -15.37 -5.92
CA PHE A 155 -25.54 -14.00 -5.42
C PHE A 155 -24.48 -13.21 -6.16
N LEU A 156 -24.71 -11.91 -6.23
CA LEU A 156 -23.93 -10.97 -7.01
C LEU A 156 -23.33 -9.92 -6.08
N THR A 157 -22.02 -9.72 -6.19
CA THR A 157 -21.27 -8.76 -5.37
C THR A 157 -20.39 -7.89 -6.24
N GLU A 158 -20.14 -6.66 -5.82
CA GLU A 158 -19.14 -5.82 -6.48
C GLU A 158 -17.72 -6.30 -6.17
N ASP A 159 -16.82 -6.13 -7.13
CA ASP A 159 -15.38 -6.34 -6.94
C ASP A 159 -14.78 -5.10 -6.26
N PHE A 160 -14.65 -5.15 -4.94
CA PHE A 160 -14.03 -4.08 -4.16
C PHE A 160 -12.55 -4.36 -3.86
N SER A 161 -11.79 -3.30 -3.59
CA SER A 161 -10.47 -3.43 -2.97
C SER A 161 -10.60 -3.95 -1.54
N LYS A 162 -9.52 -4.56 -1.01
CA LYS A 162 -9.50 -5.09 0.36
C LYS A 162 -9.86 -4.02 1.39
N GLU A 163 -9.27 -2.83 1.26
CA GLU A 163 -9.56 -1.68 2.12
C GLU A 163 -11.05 -1.30 2.12
N LYS A 164 -11.70 -1.27 0.94
CA LYS A 164 -13.14 -0.97 0.83
C LYS A 164 -14.00 -2.06 1.46
N LEU A 165 -13.60 -3.33 1.32
CA LEU A 165 -14.30 -4.45 1.96
C LEU A 165 -14.21 -4.37 3.49
N GLU A 166 -13.03 -4.09 4.02
CA GLU A 166 -12.80 -3.92 5.47
C GLU A 166 -13.60 -2.74 6.02
N LEU A 167 -13.55 -1.59 5.36
CA LEU A 167 -14.32 -0.41 5.75
C LEU A 167 -15.83 -0.68 5.71
N ARG A 168 -16.30 -1.51 4.76
CA ARG A 168 -17.71 -1.89 4.68
C ARG A 168 -18.10 -2.83 5.82
N LYS A 169 -17.25 -3.80 6.18
CA LYS A 169 -17.48 -4.68 7.35
C LYS A 169 -17.57 -3.86 8.63
N TYR A 170 -16.63 -2.94 8.83
CA TYR A 170 -16.63 -2.04 9.97
C TYR A 170 -17.93 -1.21 10.07
N ARG A 171 -18.34 -0.55 8.97
CA ARG A 171 -19.59 0.22 8.94
C ARG A 171 -20.85 -0.61 9.16
N GLN A 172 -20.88 -1.85 8.65
CA GLN A 172 -22.01 -2.75 8.89
C GLN A 172 -22.12 -3.18 10.36
N GLN A 173 -21.01 -3.22 11.08
CA GLN A 173 -21.01 -3.52 12.51
C GLN A 173 -21.61 -2.35 13.30
N GLN A 174 -21.24 -1.11 12.97
CA GLN A 174 -21.78 0.09 13.61
C GLN A 174 -23.29 0.30 13.39
N LEU A 175 -23.84 -0.13 12.24
CA LEU A 175 -25.27 -0.01 11.95
C LEU A 175 -26.14 -1.06 12.67
N LYS A 176 -25.53 -2.05 13.32
CA LYS A 176 -26.23 -3.08 14.10
C LYS A 176 -26.27 -2.76 15.59
N GLU A 177 -25.51 -1.76 16.03
CA GLU A 177 -25.59 -1.13 17.35
C GLU A 177 -26.66 -0.03 17.33
#